data_AF-A0A7K2QPJ6-F1
#
_entry.id   AF-A0A7K2QPJ6-F1
#
_cell.length_a   1.000
_cell.length_b   1.000
_cell.length_c   1.000
_cell.angle_alpha   90.00
_cell.angle_beta   90.00
_cell.angle_gamma   90.00
#
_symmetry.space_group_name_H-M   'P 1'
#
loop_
_entity.id
_entity.type
_entity.pdbx_description
1 polymer ?
#
loop_
_entity_poly.entity_id
_entity_poly.type
_entity_poly.pdbx_seq_one_letter_code
_entity_poly.pdbx_strand_id
1 'polypeptide(L)'
;MPVKDLGFRRAAPALAVFAAVRLLGLAVLALWCAAAGSSPHTLLSARWDSLWYARIAAEGYGYEVLLPNGDVHSNLAFFPLLPWLERLVAAVTGLSYGSAGLVVSVVAGLAAAWGIFAVADLLYDRRAGIFAAGLWAALPVGIVQSMAYSEALFTALAAWSLYAALRARWPAAGVLAAGAGLTRP
;
A
#
# COMPACT_ATOMS: atom_id res chain seq x y z
N MET A 1 20.11 -8.45 -20.52
CA MET A 1 18.75 -8.98 -20.76
C MET A 1 18.00 -8.05 -21.70
N PRO A 2 17.34 -8.56 -22.76
CA PRO A 2 16.54 -7.72 -23.65
C PRO A 2 15.44 -6.99 -22.89
N VAL A 3 15.11 -5.77 -23.33
CA VAL A 3 14.04 -4.95 -22.73
C VAL A 3 12.69 -5.56 -23.09
N LYS A 4 12.07 -6.28 -22.14
CA LYS A 4 10.66 -6.65 -22.26
C LYS A 4 9.84 -5.37 -22.13
N ASP A 5 9.01 -5.08 -23.12
CA ASP A 5 8.10 -3.95 -23.05
C ASP A 5 7.04 -4.22 -21.99
N LEU A 6 7.10 -3.49 -20.87
CA LEU A 6 6.14 -3.58 -19.76
C LEU A 6 4.86 -2.79 -20.03
N GLY A 7 4.60 -2.42 -21.29
CA GLY A 7 3.39 -1.73 -21.69
C GLY A 7 2.15 -2.33 -21.01
N PHE A 8 1.22 -1.47 -20.63
CA PHE A 8 0.03 -1.80 -19.83
C PHE A 8 -0.68 -3.09 -20.29
N ARG A 9 -0.74 -3.35 -21.60
CA ARG A 9 -1.32 -4.58 -22.18
C ARG A 9 -0.68 -5.88 -21.67
N ARG A 10 0.62 -5.85 -21.36
CA ARG A 10 1.36 -7.01 -20.87
C ARG A 10 1.02 -7.31 -19.41
N ALA A 11 0.95 -6.27 -18.58
CA ALA A 11 0.60 -6.34 -17.16
C ALA A 11 -0.90 -6.45 -16.88
N ALA A 12 -1.76 -6.10 -17.84
CA ALA A 12 -3.21 -6.06 -17.67
C ALA A 12 -3.83 -7.32 -17.04
N PRO A 13 -3.44 -8.57 -17.43
CA PRO A 13 -3.98 -9.76 -16.77
C PRO A 13 -3.59 -9.85 -15.29
N ALA A 14 -2.37 -9.46 -14.93
CA ALA A 14 -1.91 -9.47 -13.54
C ALA A 14 -2.67 -8.45 -12.69
N LEU A 15 -2.90 -7.25 -13.24
CA LEU A 15 -3.68 -6.21 -12.59
C LEU A 15 -5.16 -6.59 -12.47
N ALA A 16 -5.73 -7.24 -13.50
CA ALA A 16 -7.10 -7.74 -13.46
C ALA A 16 -7.29 -8.82 -12.39
N VAL A 17 -6.35 -9.78 -12.30
CA VAL A 17 -6.35 -10.80 -11.24
C VAL A 17 -6.25 -10.13 -9.87
N PHE A 18 -5.30 -9.22 -9.68
CA PHE A 18 -5.16 -8.48 -8.43
C PHE A 18 -6.45 -7.75 -8.05
N ALA A 19 -7.02 -6.97 -8.97
CA ALA A 19 -8.26 -6.23 -8.74
C ALA A 19 -9.44 -7.15 -8.40
N ALA A 20 -9.61 -8.26 -9.12
CA ALA A 20 -10.67 -9.22 -8.87
C ALA A 20 -10.57 -9.83 -7.47
N VAL A 21 -9.38 -10.29 -7.07
CA VAL A 21 -9.17 -10.85 -5.73
C VAL A 21 -9.38 -9.79 -4.64
N ARG A 22 -8.92 -8.55 -4.88
CA ARG A 22 -9.13 -7.43 -3.94
C ARG A 22 -10.60 -7.09 -3.76
N LEU A 23 -11.34 -6.96 -4.86
CA LEU A 23 -12.77 -6.66 -4.83
C LEU A 23 -13.56 -7.78 -4.14
N LEU A 24 -13.20 -9.04 -4.39
CA LEU A 24 -13.79 -10.18 -3.68
C LEU A 24 -13.53 -10.10 -2.17
N GLY A 25 -12.28 -9.85 -1.76
CA GLY A 25 -11.94 -9.70 -0.34
C GLY A 25 -12.68 -8.55 0.34
N LEU A 26 -12.80 -7.40 -0.34
CA LEU A 26 -13.57 -6.26 0.16
C LEU A 26 -15.07 -6.55 0.22
N ALA A 27 -15.62 -7.29 -0.75
CA ALA A 27 -17.02 -7.72 -0.72
C ALA A 27 -17.31 -8.66 0.45
N VAL A 28 -16.43 -9.64 0.69
CA VAL A 28 -16.53 -10.55 1.85
C VAL A 28 -16.46 -9.77 3.16
N LEU A 29 -15.51 -8.82 3.27
CA LEU A 29 -15.40 -7.95 4.44
C LEU A 29 -16.68 -7.12 4.63
N ALA A 30 -17.21 -6.52 3.56
CA ALA A 30 -18.42 -5.71 3.62
C ALA A 30 -19.64 -6.52 4.09
N LEU A 31 -19.81 -7.74 3.58
CA LEU A 31 -20.86 -8.67 4.01
C LEU A 31 -20.70 -9.07 5.48
N TRP A 32 -19.47 -9.36 5.90
CA TRP A 32 -19.17 -9.65 7.31
C TRP A 32 -19.52 -8.47 8.21
N CYS A 33 -19.12 -7.26 7.83
CA CYS A 33 -19.39 -6.05 8.59
C CYS A 33 -20.89 -5.79 8.71
N ALA A 34 -21.63 -5.96 7.62
CA ALA A 34 -23.09 -5.86 7.60
C ALA A 34 -23.74 -6.86 8.56
N ALA A 35 -23.29 -8.13 8.56
CA ALA A 35 -23.79 -9.15 9.48
C ALA A 35 -23.43 -8.87 10.95
N ALA A 36 -22.27 -8.25 11.20
CA ALA A 36 -21.79 -7.91 12.53
C ALA A 36 -22.25 -6.54 13.06
N GLY A 37 -23.04 -5.78 12.28
CA GLY A 37 -23.48 -4.42 12.64
C GLY A 37 -22.33 -3.41 12.72
N SER A 38 -21.25 -3.60 11.96
CA SER A 38 -20.09 -2.72 11.93
C SER A 38 -19.88 -2.07 10.56
N SER A 39 -19.09 -1.00 10.50
CA SER A 39 -18.80 -0.27 9.25
C SER A 39 -17.49 -0.72 8.62
N PRO A 40 -17.48 -1.24 7.38
CA PRO A 40 -16.26 -1.63 6.70
C PRO A 40 -15.36 -0.42 6.42
N HIS A 41 -15.96 0.75 6.14
CA HIS A 41 -15.20 2.00 5.96
C HIS A 41 -14.43 2.36 7.24
N THR A 42 -15.10 2.37 8.40
CA THR A 42 -14.46 2.66 9.68
C THR A 42 -13.35 1.68 10.00
N LEU A 43 -13.55 0.38 9.72
CA LEU A 43 -12.51 -0.63 9.94
C LEU A 43 -11.27 -0.38 9.07
N LEU A 44 -11.44 0.05 7.83
CA LEU A 44 -10.33 0.25 6.90
C LEU A 44 -9.62 1.60 7.07
N SER A 45 -10.35 2.67 7.42
CA SER A 45 -9.79 4.03 7.44
C SER A 45 -9.60 4.63 8.84
N ALA A 46 -10.21 4.07 9.88
CA ALA A 46 -10.28 4.70 11.20
C ALA A 46 -10.07 3.69 12.35
N ARG A 47 -9.12 2.77 12.19
CA ARG A 47 -8.74 1.80 13.21
C ARG A 47 -7.23 1.66 13.32
N TRP A 48 -6.78 1.41 14.55
CA TRP A 48 -5.38 1.09 14.86
C TRP A 48 -4.42 2.13 14.28
N ASP A 49 -3.49 1.75 13.41
CA ASP A 49 -2.41 2.61 12.91
C ASP A 49 -2.90 3.71 11.97
N SER A 50 -4.06 3.53 11.33
CA SER A 50 -4.62 4.56 10.45
C SER A 50 -4.99 5.82 11.22
N LEU A 51 -5.32 5.69 12.51
CA LEU A 51 -5.60 6.83 13.38
C LEU A 51 -4.33 7.64 13.67
N TRP A 52 -3.18 6.97 13.81
CA TRP A 52 -1.90 7.63 14.02
C TRP A 52 -1.45 8.37 12.76
N TYR A 53 -1.53 7.73 11.59
CA TYR A 53 -1.22 8.37 10.31
C TYR A 53 -2.12 9.58 10.02
N ALA A 54 -3.44 9.41 10.15
CA ALA A 54 -4.40 10.49 9.95
C ALA A 54 -4.20 11.65 10.93
N ARG A 55 -3.82 11.37 12.18
CA ARG A 55 -3.48 12.40 13.18
C ARG A 55 -2.21 13.14 12.77
N ILE A 56 -1.16 12.45 12.34
CA ILE A 56 0.07 13.12 11.85
C ILE A 56 -0.24 14.00 10.64
N ALA A 57 -1.11 13.55 9.73
CA ALA A 57 -1.53 14.32 8.57
C ALA A 57 -2.29 15.60 8.97
N ALA A 58 -3.10 15.55 10.04
CA ALA A 58 -3.90 16.65 10.55
C ALA A 58 -3.13 17.63 11.45
N GLU A 59 -2.36 17.10 12.40
CA GLU A 59 -1.81 17.83 13.55
C GLU A 59 -0.28 17.88 13.54
N GLY A 60 0.38 17.04 12.74
CA GLY A 60 1.84 16.88 12.74
C GLY A 60 2.35 15.91 13.82
N TYR A 61 3.67 15.97 14.06
CA TYR A 61 4.36 15.12 15.03
C TYR A 61 4.33 15.72 16.45
N GLY A 62 4.48 14.87 17.46
CA GLY A 62 4.52 15.26 18.88
C GLY A 62 3.36 14.74 19.73
N TYR A 63 2.50 13.88 19.17
CA TYR A 63 1.42 13.24 19.92
C TYR A 63 1.91 11.96 20.60
N GLU A 64 1.57 11.81 21.88
CA GLU A 64 1.97 10.67 22.72
C GLU A 64 0.80 10.15 23.55
N VAL A 65 0.81 8.84 23.83
CA VAL A 65 -0.17 8.15 24.68
C VAL A 65 0.59 7.40 25.78
N LEU A 66 0.30 7.74 27.03
CA LEU A 66 0.77 7.00 28.20
C LEU A 66 -0.14 5.79 28.44
N LEU A 67 0.44 4.59 28.46
CA LEU A 67 -0.28 3.35 28.72
C LEU A 67 -0.39 3.06 30.23
N PRO A 68 -1.36 2.23 30.65
CA PRO A 68 -1.53 1.86 32.07
C PRO A 68 -0.31 1.20 32.72
N ASN A 69 0.59 0.62 31.92
CA ASN A 69 1.83 0.01 32.38
C ASN A 69 3.02 0.99 32.47
N GLY A 70 2.81 2.28 32.14
CA GLY A 70 3.84 3.31 32.16
C GLY A 70 4.58 3.51 30.84
N ASP A 71 4.32 2.69 29.81
CA ASP A 71 4.93 2.86 28.50
C ASP A 71 4.35 4.09 27.77
N VAL A 72 5.15 4.68 26.88
CA VAL A 72 4.72 5.81 26.03
C VAL A 72 4.70 5.37 24.58
N HIS A 73 3.53 5.41 23.95
CA HIS A 73 3.40 5.29 22.50
C HIS A 73 3.45 6.68 21.87
N SER A 74 4.49 6.93 21.09
CA SER A 74 4.70 8.21 20.41
C SER A 74 4.45 8.10 18.91
N ASN A 75 3.84 9.12 18.32
CA ASN A 75 3.62 9.18 16.88
C ASN A 75 4.93 9.33 16.08
N LEU A 76 6.07 9.58 16.74
CA LEU A 76 7.40 9.56 16.15
C LEU A 76 7.81 8.19 15.57
N ALA A 77 7.17 7.11 16.00
CA ALA A 77 7.39 5.78 15.43
C ALA A 77 6.84 5.62 13.99
N PHE A 78 5.96 6.53 13.56
CA PHE A 78 5.31 6.46 12.25
C PHE A 78 6.05 7.32 11.23
N PHE A 79 6.52 6.68 10.16
CA PHE A 79 7.31 7.32 9.12
C PHE A 79 6.46 8.21 8.19
N PRO A 80 7.07 9.26 7.58
CA PRO A 80 6.33 10.42 7.13
C PRO A 80 5.64 10.30 5.76
N LEU A 81 6.01 9.33 4.92
CA LEU A 81 5.57 9.35 3.52
C LEU A 81 4.05 9.18 3.37
N LEU A 82 3.44 8.28 4.13
CA LEU A 82 1.99 8.08 4.07
C LEU A 82 1.21 9.32 4.58
N PRO A 83 1.48 9.89 5.78
CA PRO A 83 0.80 11.11 6.23
C PRO A 83 0.93 12.29 5.26
N TRP A 84 2.08 12.44 4.60
CA TRP A 84 2.26 13.49 3.58
C TRP A 84 1.39 13.26 2.35
N LEU A 85 1.26 12.03 1.88
CA LEU A 85 0.38 11.68 0.77
C LEU A 85 -1.09 11.80 1.15
N GLU A 86 -1.48 11.40 2.37
CA GLU A 86 -2.83 11.59 2.90
C GLU A 86 -3.21 13.07 2.92
N ARG A 87 -2.29 13.93 3.38
CA ARG A 87 -2.49 15.38 3.38
C ARG A 87 -2.64 15.95 1.98
N LEU A 88 -1.81 15.51 1.03
CA LEU A 88 -1.89 15.94 -0.37
C LEU A 88 -3.23 15.53 -1.00
N VAL A 89 -3.63 14.26 -0.85
CA VAL A 89 -4.88 13.75 -1.42
C VAL A 89 -6.08 14.44 -0.76
N ALA A 90 -6.08 14.61 0.56
CA ALA A 90 -7.13 15.34 1.27
C ALA A 90 -7.24 16.79 0.79
N ALA A 91 -6.12 17.48 0.57
CA ALA A 91 -6.10 18.86 0.07
C ALA A 91 -6.71 19.00 -1.34
N VAL A 92 -6.51 18.00 -2.21
CA VAL A 92 -7.03 18.02 -3.59
C VAL A 92 -8.49 17.56 -3.68
N THR A 93 -8.91 16.65 -2.81
CA THR A 93 -10.21 15.95 -2.92
C THR A 93 -11.25 16.38 -1.89
N GLY A 94 -10.84 17.01 -0.78
CA GLY A 94 -11.71 17.31 0.36
C GLY A 94 -12.06 16.09 1.22
N LEU A 95 -11.45 14.92 0.99
CA LEU A 95 -11.65 13.72 1.78
C LEU A 95 -11.06 13.85 3.19
N SER A 96 -11.60 13.06 4.14
CA SER A 96 -10.93 12.87 5.43
C SER A 96 -9.56 12.19 5.24
N TYR A 97 -8.60 12.46 6.11
CA TYR A 97 -7.25 11.88 5.99
C TYR A 97 -7.25 10.34 5.93
N GLY A 98 -8.09 9.67 6.73
CA GLY A 98 -8.24 8.22 6.64
C GLY A 98 -8.78 7.75 5.29
N SER A 99 -9.74 8.47 4.68
CA SER A 99 -10.25 8.13 3.34
C SER A 99 -9.22 8.45 2.25
N ALA A 100 -8.45 9.51 2.42
CA ALA A 100 -7.30 9.81 1.59
C ALA A 100 -6.25 8.69 1.66
N GLY A 101 -6.02 8.12 2.85
CA GLY A 101 -5.18 6.94 3.05
C GLY A 101 -5.69 5.71 2.29
N LEU A 102 -7.00 5.47 2.23
CA LEU A 102 -7.57 4.40 1.40
C LEU A 102 -7.29 4.60 -0.09
N VAL A 103 -7.37 5.84 -0.59
CA VAL A 103 -7.03 6.15 -1.98
C VAL A 103 -5.56 5.85 -2.25
N VAL A 104 -4.67 6.26 -1.34
CA VAL A 104 -3.23 5.95 -1.43
C VAL A 104 -3.02 4.44 -1.46
N SER A 105 -3.67 3.68 -0.57
CA SER A 105 -3.55 2.22 -0.50
C SER A 105 -4.03 1.51 -1.77
N VAL A 106 -5.15 1.95 -2.37
CA VAL A 106 -5.65 1.36 -3.63
C VAL A 106 -4.66 1.61 -4.78
N VAL A 107 -4.19 2.85 -4.93
CA VAL A 107 -3.23 3.21 -5.99
C VAL A 107 -1.91 2.48 -5.78
N ALA A 108 -1.41 2.46 -4.54
CA ALA A 108 -0.19 1.77 -4.19
C ALA A 108 -0.32 0.25 -4.36
N GLY A 109 -1.46 -0.35 -4.03
CA GLY A 109 -1.71 -1.77 -4.22
C GLY A 109 -1.63 -2.18 -5.69
N LEU A 110 -2.21 -1.39 -6.59
CA LEU A 110 -2.10 -1.59 -8.04
C LEU A 110 -0.65 -1.40 -8.52
N ALA A 111 0.05 -0.38 -8.03
CA ALA A 111 1.44 -0.14 -8.36
C ALA A 111 2.36 -1.28 -7.86
N ALA A 112 2.09 -1.83 -6.69
CA ALA A 112 2.77 -2.99 -6.12
C ALA A 112 2.52 -4.24 -6.96
N ALA A 113 1.26 -4.52 -7.33
CA ALA A 113 0.92 -5.65 -8.21
C ALA A 113 1.66 -5.56 -9.55
N TRP A 114 1.76 -4.36 -10.13
CA TRP A 114 2.55 -4.12 -11.34
C TRP A 114 4.04 -4.34 -11.10
N GLY A 115 4.62 -3.76 -10.04
CA GLY A 115 6.04 -3.93 -9.73
C GLY A 115 6.41 -5.40 -9.53
N ILE A 116 5.59 -6.16 -8.81
CA ILE A 116 5.76 -7.61 -8.59
C ILE A 116 5.68 -8.37 -9.92
N PHE A 117 4.66 -8.09 -10.75
CA PHE A 117 4.55 -8.63 -12.09
C PHE A 117 5.82 -8.33 -12.92
N ALA A 118 6.30 -7.09 -12.88
CA ALA A 118 7.44 -6.62 -13.66
C ALA A 118 8.74 -7.33 -13.28
N VAL A 119 9.00 -7.51 -11.98
CA VAL A 119 10.17 -8.27 -11.48
C VAL A 119 10.09 -9.73 -11.93
N ALA A 120 8.96 -10.39 -11.72
CA ALA A 120 8.80 -11.80 -12.05
C ALA A 120 8.80 -12.06 -13.56
N ASP A 121 8.19 -11.19 -14.38
CA ASP A 121 8.29 -11.28 -15.85
C ASP A 121 9.71 -11.00 -16.33
N LEU A 122 10.48 -10.14 -15.67
CA LEU A 122 11.88 -9.90 -16.04
C LEU A 122 12.76 -11.13 -15.80
N LEU A 123 12.63 -11.77 -14.63
CA LEU A 123 13.48 -12.89 -14.21
C LEU A 123 13.07 -14.22 -14.82
N TYR A 124 11.77 -14.40 -15.05
CA TYR A 124 11.18 -15.63 -15.57
C TYR A 124 10.36 -15.28 -16.82
N ASP A 125 9.03 -15.32 -16.71
CA ASP A 125 8.12 -15.07 -17.80
C ASP A 125 6.80 -14.41 -17.34
N ARG A 126 5.95 -14.12 -18.32
CA ARG A 126 4.68 -13.44 -18.10
C ARG A 126 3.74 -14.24 -17.19
N ARG A 127 3.76 -15.57 -17.27
CA ARG A 127 2.89 -16.43 -16.47
C ARG A 127 3.33 -16.35 -15.01
N ALA A 128 4.62 -16.48 -14.74
CA ALA A 128 5.19 -16.30 -13.41
C ALA A 128 4.82 -14.92 -12.84
N GLY A 129 4.87 -13.85 -13.65
CA GLY A 129 4.44 -12.52 -13.23
C GLY A 129 2.97 -12.43 -12.83
N ILE A 130 2.06 -13.05 -13.60
CA ILE A 130 0.63 -13.06 -13.28
C ILE A 130 0.37 -13.85 -11.99
N PHE A 131 1.01 -15.02 -11.83
CA PHE A 131 0.91 -15.82 -10.62
C PHE A 131 1.44 -15.09 -9.40
N ALA A 132 2.59 -14.42 -9.50
CA ALA A 132 3.17 -13.65 -8.39
C ALA A 132 2.25 -12.52 -7.93
N ALA A 133 1.68 -11.76 -8.88
CA ALA A 133 0.70 -10.72 -8.56
C ALA A 133 -0.60 -11.28 -7.95
N GLY A 134 -1.08 -12.43 -8.45
CA GLY A 134 -2.25 -13.11 -7.91
C GLY A 134 -2.03 -13.66 -6.50
N LEU A 135 -0.86 -14.25 -6.22
CA LEU A 135 -0.49 -14.70 -4.89
C LEU A 135 -0.42 -13.54 -3.91
N TRP A 136 0.24 -12.44 -4.29
CA TRP A 136 0.24 -11.21 -3.49
C TRP A 136 -1.19 -10.72 -3.19
N ALA A 137 -2.08 -10.79 -4.18
CA ALA A 137 -3.48 -10.45 -4.02
C ALA A 137 -4.26 -11.44 -3.14
N ALA A 138 -3.85 -12.70 -3.00
CA ALA A 138 -4.58 -13.73 -2.27
C ALA A 138 -4.11 -13.89 -0.82
N LEU A 139 -2.92 -13.40 -0.45
CA LEU A 139 -2.39 -13.56 0.89
C LEU A 139 -3.33 -12.94 1.96
N PRO A 140 -3.52 -13.60 3.12
CA PRO A 140 -4.45 -13.18 4.17
C PRO A 140 -4.14 -11.81 4.77
N VAL A 141 -2.91 -11.32 4.61
CA VAL A 141 -2.49 -9.93 4.92
C VAL A 141 -3.19 -8.89 4.00
N GLY A 142 -3.96 -9.34 3.02
CA GLY A 142 -4.63 -8.53 2.04
C GLY A 142 -5.58 -7.46 2.58
N ILE A 143 -6.21 -7.70 3.73
CA ILE A 143 -7.06 -6.66 4.35
C ILE A 143 -6.20 -5.49 4.80
N VAL A 144 -5.04 -5.75 5.43
CA VAL A 144 -4.08 -4.71 5.85
C VAL A 144 -3.59 -3.90 4.64
N GLN A 145 -3.33 -4.56 3.50
CA GLN A 145 -2.98 -3.86 2.25
C GLN A 145 -4.09 -2.91 1.75
N SER A 146 -5.33 -3.13 2.18
CA SER A 146 -6.50 -2.33 1.80
C SER A 146 -6.87 -1.29 2.87
N MET A 147 -6.22 -1.31 4.03
CA MET A 147 -6.38 -0.30 5.08
C MET A 147 -5.61 0.96 4.72
N ALA A 148 -5.92 2.08 5.37
CA ALA A 148 -5.18 3.34 5.28
C ALA A 148 -3.83 3.24 6.02
N TYR A 149 -2.98 2.32 5.55
CA TYR A 149 -1.71 1.93 6.12
C TYR A 149 -0.59 1.97 5.06
N SER A 150 0.66 1.80 5.48
CA SER A 150 1.84 2.00 4.65
C SER A 150 2.28 0.76 3.85
N GLU A 151 1.70 -0.44 4.05
CA GLU A 151 2.18 -1.70 3.46
C GLU A 151 2.12 -1.69 1.95
N ALA A 152 0.98 -1.30 1.38
CA ALA A 152 0.82 -1.25 -0.06
C ALA A 152 1.83 -0.28 -0.70
N LEU A 153 2.05 0.88 -0.05
CA LEU A 153 2.99 1.90 -0.49
C LEU A 153 4.44 1.42 -0.41
N PHE A 154 4.83 0.83 0.71
CA PHE A 154 6.14 0.21 0.88
C PHE A 154 6.40 -0.85 -0.19
N THR A 155 5.47 -1.79 -0.36
CA THR A 155 5.63 -2.88 -1.32
C THR A 155 5.75 -2.36 -2.75
N ALA A 156 4.99 -1.32 -3.11
CA ALA A 156 5.12 -0.68 -4.42
C ALA A 156 6.52 -0.12 -4.64
N LEU A 157 7.01 0.69 -3.70
CA LEU A 157 8.33 1.31 -3.78
C LEU A 157 9.46 0.27 -3.79
N ALA A 158 9.36 -0.75 -2.96
CA ALA A 158 10.33 -1.85 -2.90
C ALA A 158 10.36 -2.67 -4.19
N ALA A 159 9.19 -3.06 -4.73
CA ALA A 159 9.11 -3.86 -5.95
C ALA A 159 9.68 -3.10 -7.16
N TRP A 160 9.35 -1.81 -7.29
CA TRP A 160 9.88 -0.97 -8.36
C TRP A 160 11.36 -0.62 -8.17
N SER A 161 11.83 -0.46 -6.93
CA SER A 161 13.26 -0.30 -6.63
C SER A 161 14.05 -1.52 -7.09
N LEU A 162 13.58 -2.73 -6.75
CA LEU A 162 14.18 -3.98 -7.20
C LEU A 162 14.16 -4.09 -8.72
N TYR A 163 13.03 -3.79 -9.36
CA TYR A 163 12.93 -3.79 -10.82
C TYR A 163 13.96 -2.84 -11.46
N ALA A 164 14.11 -1.63 -10.92
CA ALA A 164 15.10 -0.66 -11.40
C ALA A 164 16.55 -1.17 -11.18
N ALA A 165 16.85 -1.77 -10.03
CA ALA A 165 18.16 -2.33 -9.72
C ALA A 165 18.53 -3.49 -10.67
N LEU A 166 17.61 -4.43 -10.93
CA LEU A 166 17.80 -5.52 -11.89
C LEU A 166 18.04 -5.02 -13.33
N ARG A 167 17.63 -3.79 -13.61
CA ARG A 167 17.81 -3.09 -14.90
C ARG A 167 19.00 -2.13 -14.88
N ALA A 168 19.84 -2.15 -13.85
CA ALA A 168 20.98 -1.26 -13.63
C ALA A 168 20.62 0.24 -13.66
N ARG A 169 19.38 0.60 -13.32
CA ARG A 169 18.91 2.00 -13.20
C ARG A 169 19.11 2.49 -11.76
N TRP A 170 20.37 2.58 -11.34
CA TRP A 170 20.75 2.86 -9.96
C TRP A 170 20.12 4.13 -9.35
N PRO A 171 20.02 5.27 -10.06
CA PRO A 171 19.37 6.47 -9.49
C PRO A 171 17.91 6.23 -9.15
N ALA A 172 17.15 5.59 -10.05
CA ALA A 172 15.74 5.28 -9.81
C ALA A 172 15.59 4.25 -8.67
N ALA A 173 16.44 3.23 -8.64
CA ALA A 173 16.46 2.25 -7.55
C ALA A 173 16.70 2.91 -6.19
N GLY A 174 17.68 3.82 -6.11
CA GLY A 174 18.02 4.55 -4.89
C GLY A 174 16.90 5.47 -4.41
N VAL A 175 16.28 6.25 -5.31
CA VAL A 175 15.15 7.14 -4.96
C VAL A 175 13.96 6.33 -4.45
N LEU A 176 13.63 5.21 -5.12
CA LEU A 176 12.53 4.35 -4.68
C LEU A 176 12.84 3.64 -3.36
N ALA A 177 14.09 3.22 -3.14
CA ALA A 177 14.52 2.63 -1.87
C ALA A 177 14.47 3.63 -0.72
N ALA A 178 14.92 4.88 -0.95
CA ALA A 178 14.80 5.95 0.02
C ALA A 178 13.31 6.24 0.35
N GLY A 179 12.46 6.28 -0.68
CA GLY A 179 11.01 6.40 -0.50
C GLY A 179 10.42 5.25 0.32
N ALA A 180 10.85 4.01 0.07
CA ALA A 180 10.42 2.86 0.86
C ALA A 180 10.84 3.01 2.34
N GLY A 181 12.07 3.48 2.59
CA GLY A 181 12.55 3.79 3.94
C GLY A 181 11.77 4.93 4.63
N LEU A 182 11.05 5.78 3.88
CA LEU A 182 10.14 6.80 4.45
C LEU A 182 8.76 6.24 4.80
N THR A 183 8.52 4.93 4.67
CA THR A 183 7.24 4.29 5.03
C THR A 183 7.31 3.46 6.30
N ARG A 184 8.50 2.97 6.67
CA ARG A 184 8.77 2.09 7.82
C ARG A 184 10.29 1.99 8.09
N PRO A 185 10.71 1.67 9.33
CA PRO A 185 12.11 1.48 9.70
C PRO A 185 12.75 0.24 9.06
#